data_AF-A0A820VFX6-F1
#
_entry.id   AF-A0A820VFX6-F1
#
_cell.length_a   1.000
_cell.length_b   1.000
_cell.length_c   1.000
_cell.angle_alpha   90.00
_cell.angle_beta   90.00
_cell.angle_gamma   90.00
#
_symmetry.space_group_name_H-M   'P 1'
#
loop_
_entity.id
_entity.type
_entity.pdbx_description
1 polymer ?
#
loop_
_entity_poly.entity_id
_entity_poly.type
_entity_poly.pdbx_seq_one_letter_code
_entity_poly.pdbx_strand_id
1 'polypeptide(L)'
;NPRYLPSPEDLKYKVIVRSRKTAKTTKPNTIIKLKDDDDDDSIFDSLSKKVQHNLGELFIYLQNVPYRDYDYAKNNYSSWHSSSLAETRFEKLSRDDPTSLILQTTWRILRTYPGGLRQDSSNANPVTAWIYGIQMAALNFQNEDDIMPLCYGKFLDNGGCGYVLKPKYLINALETDYNPLNPKLNLDWAKVLTLTIISAQFLSRSMADIFDIPDPYVMISVHGAPCDQKIEKTKVIENNGLNPIWNEKFSFH
;
A
#
# COMPACT_ATOMS: atom_id res chain seq x y z
N ASN A 1 -28.80 3.40 -3.97
CA ASN A 1 -27.75 4.39 -3.61
C ASN A 1 -26.48 3.64 -3.32
N PRO A 2 -25.47 3.62 -4.20
CA PRO A 2 -24.31 2.80 -3.92
C PRO A 2 -23.54 3.46 -2.76
N ARG A 3 -23.79 2.94 -1.54
CA ARG A 3 -22.99 3.21 -0.34
C ARG A 3 -21.57 2.64 -0.48
N TYR A 4 -21.28 1.94 -1.58
CA TYR A 4 -20.04 1.23 -1.84
C TYR A 4 -19.46 1.69 -3.18
N LEU A 5 -18.14 1.62 -3.30
CA LEU A 5 -17.47 1.77 -4.58
C LEU A 5 -17.75 0.55 -5.46
N PRO A 6 -17.76 0.70 -6.79
CA PRO A 6 -17.81 -0.46 -7.69
C PRO A 6 -16.60 -1.39 -7.47
N SER A 7 -16.77 -2.67 -7.80
CA SER A 7 -15.68 -3.65 -7.69
C SER A 7 -14.61 -3.43 -8.78
N PRO A 8 -13.37 -3.94 -8.60
CA PRO A 8 -12.37 -3.90 -9.67
C PRO A 8 -12.86 -4.51 -11.00
N GLU A 9 -13.72 -5.54 -10.96
CA GLU A 9 -14.31 -6.13 -12.17
C GLU A 9 -15.30 -5.18 -12.85
N ASP A 10 -16.13 -4.46 -12.09
CA ASP A 10 -17.03 -3.43 -12.65
C ASP A 10 -16.26 -2.26 -13.28
N LEU A 11 -14.99 -2.09 -12.89
CA LEU A 11 -14.10 -1.02 -13.32
C LEU A 11 -13.04 -1.48 -14.33
N LYS A 12 -13.15 -2.71 -14.82
CA LYS A 12 -12.23 -3.22 -15.83
C LYS A 12 -12.23 -2.31 -17.04
N TYR A 13 -11.02 -1.98 -17.51
CA TYR A 13 -10.78 -1.06 -18.63
C TYR A 13 -11.19 0.40 -18.39
N LYS A 14 -11.56 0.79 -17.16
CA LYS A 14 -11.87 2.18 -16.79
C LYS A 14 -10.68 2.85 -16.11
N VAL A 15 -10.68 4.18 -16.14
CA VAL A 15 -9.68 5.01 -15.46
C VAL A 15 -10.36 5.78 -14.33
N ILE A 16 -9.79 5.71 -13.13
CA ILE A 16 -10.27 6.48 -11.99
C ILE A 16 -9.54 7.83 -11.94
N VAL A 17 -10.29 8.93 -12.03
CA VAL A 17 -9.78 10.28 -11.85
C VAL A 17 -10.00 10.71 -10.41
N ARG A 18 -8.92 11.08 -9.72
CA ARG A 18 -8.98 11.58 -8.35
C ARG A 18 -8.60 13.05 -8.31
N SER A 19 -9.51 13.94 -7.92
CA SER A 19 -9.21 15.37 -7.82
C SER A 19 -9.98 16.09 -6.71
N ARG A 20 -9.55 17.31 -6.36
CA ARG A 20 -10.26 18.17 -5.39
C ARG A 20 -11.52 18.83 -5.98
N LYS A 21 -11.61 18.94 -7.31
CA LYS A 21 -12.74 19.60 -7.97
C LYS A 21 -14.00 18.78 -7.70
N THR A 22 -15.05 19.46 -7.21
CA THR A 22 -16.39 18.90 -7.11
C THR A 22 -16.89 18.67 -8.53
N ALA A 23 -16.87 17.41 -8.93
CA ALA A 23 -17.61 17.01 -10.10
C ALA A 23 -19.09 17.32 -9.84
N LYS A 24 -19.71 18.20 -10.62
CA LYS A 24 -21.16 18.52 -10.51
C LYS A 24 -22.02 17.36 -10.99
N THR A 25 -21.81 16.15 -10.50
CA THR A 25 -22.75 15.04 -10.64
C THR A 25 -22.74 14.17 -9.38
N THR A 26 -23.92 14.01 -8.80
CA THR A 26 -24.21 13.31 -7.55
C THR A 26 -24.26 11.78 -7.69
N LYS A 27 -23.72 11.19 -8.77
CA LYS A 27 -23.84 9.75 -9.04
C LYS A 27 -22.62 9.18 -9.77
N PRO A 28 -22.20 7.93 -9.45
CA PRO A 28 -20.99 7.29 -9.99
C PRO A 28 -20.98 6.95 -11.50
N ASN A 29 -21.91 7.45 -12.32
CA ASN A 29 -22.01 7.15 -13.76
C ASN A 29 -22.38 8.38 -14.63
N THR A 30 -22.13 9.61 -14.19
CA THR A 30 -22.55 10.79 -14.98
C THR A 30 -21.36 11.68 -15.35
N ILE A 31 -21.19 11.84 -16.66
CA ILE A 31 -20.25 12.75 -17.33
C ILE A 31 -20.22 14.11 -16.63
N ILE A 32 -19.04 14.58 -16.23
CA ILE A 32 -18.86 15.91 -15.64
C ILE A 32 -18.22 16.86 -16.66
N LYS A 33 -18.92 17.95 -16.95
CA LYS A 33 -18.30 19.20 -17.42
C LYS A 33 -17.65 19.87 -16.22
N LEU A 34 -16.32 19.96 -16.21
CA LEU A 34 -15.58 20.72 -15.20
C LEU A 34 -15.71 22.21 -15.54
N LYS A 35 -15.87 23.06 -14.51
CA LYS A 35 -15.71 24.51 -14.69
C LYS A 35 -14.26 24.91 -14.41
N ASP A 36 -13.82 25.84 -15.24
CA ASP A 36 -12.63 26.65 -15.07
C ASP A 36 -12.82 27.51 -13.81
N ASP A 37 -11.93 27.31 -12.86
CA ASP A 37 -11.55 28.32 -11.87
C ASP A 37 -10.02 28.23 -11.81
N ASP A 38 -9.42 29.40 -11.93
CA ASP A 38 -8.05 29.67 -12.37
C ASP A 38 -6.93 28.97 -11.59
N ASP A 39 -5.80 28.93 -12.29
CA ASP A 39 -4.43 28.61 -11.90
C ASP A 39 -4.04 27.12 -11.83
N ASP A 40 -3.37 26.72 -12.94
CA ASP A 40 -2.30 25.72 -13.03
C ASP A 40 -2.62 24.25 -13.38
N ASP A 41 -3.44 23.98 -14.42
CA ASP A 41 -3.56 22.64 -15.02
C ASP A 41 -3.83 22.66 -16.55
N SER A 42 -2.86 23.14 -17.34
CA SER A 42 -2.96 23.27 -18.81
C SER A 42 -3.10 21.93 -19.58
N ILE A 43 -2.67 20.82 -18.98
CA ILE A 43 -2.73 19.49 -19.60
C ILE A 43 -4.16 18.93 -19.58
N PHE A 44 -4.87 19.09 -18.46
CA PHE A 44 -6.20 18.51 -18.27
C PHE A 44 -7.27 19.25 -19.08
N ASP A 45 -7.13 20.56 -19.23
CA ASP A 45 -8.05 21.36 -20.06
C ASP A 45 -7.93 20.96 -21.55
N SER A 46 -6.72 20.65 -22.01
CA SER A 46 -6.48 20.13 -23.37
C SER A 46 -7.09 18.74 -23.60
N LEU A 47 -7.00 17.86 -22.58
CA LEU A 47 -7.58 16.51 -22.61
C LEU A 47 -9.10 16.56 -22.55
N SER A 48 -9.67 17.43 -21.72
CA SER A 48 -11.13 17.56 -21.55
C SER A 48 -11.81 18.24 -22.74
N LYS A 49 -11.17 19.23 -23.39
CA LYS A 49 -11.71 19.91 -24.59
C LYS A 49 -11.62 19.05 -25.85
N LYS A 50 -10.62 18.17 -25.98
CA LYS A 50 -10.50 17.24 -27.13
C LYS A 50 -11.40 16.00 -27.01
N VAL A 51 -11.87 15.68 -25.82
CA VAL A 51 -12.54 14.42 -25.51
C VAL A 51 -14.04 14.66 -25.26
N GLN A 52 -14.74 15.16 -26.26
CA GLN A 52 -16.20 15.26 -26.26
C GLN A 52 -16.78 14.34 -27.33
N HIS A 53 -17.10 13.11 -26.92
CA HIS A 53 -18.47 12.57 -27.03
C HIS A 53 -18.60 11.08 -26.64
N ASN A 54 -17.51 10.30 -26.50
CA ASN A 54 -17.59 8.85 -26.24
C ASN A 54 -16.76 8.31 -25.05
N LEU A 55 -16.09 9.18 -24.27
CA LEU A 55 -15.14 8.76 -23.22
C LEU A 55 -15.63 9.01 -21.78
N GLY A 56 -16.80 9.62 -21.61
CA GLY A 56 -17.37 9.90 -20.30
C GLY A 56 -17.74 8.64 -19.49
N GLU A 57 -17.93 7.50 -20.15
CA GLU A 57 -18.16 6.19 -19.51
C GLU A 57 -16.86 5.52 -19.03
N LEU A 58 -15.70 6.01 -19.48
CA LEU A 58 -14.38 5.49 -19.13
C LEU A 58 -13.88 6.00 -17.78
N PHE A 59 -14.38 7.16 -17.34
CA PHE A 59 -13.83 7.86 -16.18
C PHE A 59 -14.74 7.77 -14.96
N ILE A 60 -14.16 7.36 -13.83
CA ILE A 60 -14.84 7.35 -12.52
C ILE A 60 -14.17 8.36 -11.61
N TYR A 61 -14.97 9.19 -10.96
CA TYR A 61 -14.45 10.28 -10.13
C TYR A 61 -14.38 9.89 -8.66
N LEU A 62 -13.19 10.00 -8.08
CA LEU A 62 -12.98 10.00 -6.62
C LEU A 62 -12.68 11.42 -6.17
N GLN A 63 -13.61 12.03 -5.45
CA GLN A 63 -13.41 13.38 -4.94
C GLN A 63 -12.48 13.35 -3.73
N ASN A 64 -11.39 14.10 -3.79
CA ASN A 64 -10.43 14.21 -2.71
C ASN A 64 -10.91 15.24 -1.67
N VAL A 65 -11.21 14.76 -0.46
CA VAL A 65 -11.66 15.57 0.68
C VAL A 65 -10.66 15.49 1.84
N PRO A 66 -10.61 16.50 2.74
CA PRO A 66 -9.78 16.45 3.93
C PRO A 66 -10.11 15.24 4.82
N TYR A 67 -9.09 14.59 5.38
CA TYR A 67 -9.33 13.56 6.39
C TYR A 67 -9.91 14.18 7.67
N ARG A 68 -10.92 13.51 8.21
CA ARG A 68 -11.58 13.74 9.50
C ARG A 68 -11.78 12.38 10.17
N ASP A 69 -12.10 12.36 11.45
CA ASP A 69 -12.42 11.12 12.16
C ASP A 69 -13.61 10.37 11.56
N TYR A 70 -13.80 9.13 12.01
CA TYR A 70 -14.81 8.23 11.49
C TYR A 70 -16.23 8.75 11.68
N ASP A 71 -16.54 9.36 12.83
CA ASP A 71 -17.89 9.87 13.10
C ASP A 71 -18.24 11.03 12.17
N TYR A 72 -17.31 11.97 11.97
CA TYR A 72 -17.49 13.02 10.97
C TYR A 72 -17.63 12.43 9.57
N ALA A 73 -16.71 11.54 9.17
CA ALA A 73 -16.68 10.98 7.83
C ALA A 73 -17.97 10.19 7.51
N LYS A 74 -18.46 9.39 8.47
CA LYS A 74 -19.69 8.60 8.34
C LYS A 74 -20.93 9.47 8.09
N ASN A 75 -20.96 10.68 8.67
CA ASN A 75 -22.09 11.60 8.56
C ASN A 75 -21.99 12.57 7.37
N ASN A 76 -20.78 12.86 6.88
CA ASN A 76 -20.55 13.92 5.90
C ASN A 76 -19.96 13.44 4.56
N TYR A 77 -19.42 12.22 4.51
CA TYR A 77 -18.79 11.67 3.33
C TYR A 77 -19.52 10.45 2.77
N SER A 78 -19.17 10.09 1.53
CA SER A 78 -19.70 8.97 0.77
C SER A 78 -18.53 8.12 0.29
N SER A 79 -18.80 6.91 -0.19
CA SER A 79 -17.75 5.97 -0.65
C SER A 79 -16.84 6.52 -1.74
N TRP A 80 -17.32 7.45 -2.57
CA TRP A 80 -16.53 8.14 -3.60
C TRP A 80 -15.67 9.30 -3.08
N HIS A 81 -15.76 9.63 -1.78
CA HIS A 81 -14.87 10.59 -1.14
C HIS A 81 -13.60 9.90 -0.65
N SER A 82 -12.46 10.32 -1.19
CA SER A 82 -11.13 9.81 -0.84
C SER A 82 -10.34 10.84 -0.04
N SER A 83 -9.39 10.42 0.78
CA SER A 83 -8.47 11.34 1.49
C SER A 83 -7.01 10.94 1.30
N SER A 84 -6.11 11.93 1.34
CA SER A 84 -4.66 11.74 1.27
C SER A 84 -4.03 12.14 2.61
N LEU A 85 -3.15 11.30 3.12
CA LEU A 85 -2.40 11.49 4.36
C LEU A 85 -0.92 11.48 4.02
N ALA A 86 -0.21 12.58 4.29
CA ALA A 86 1.24 12.54 4.30
C ALA A 86 1.71 11.54 5.36
N GLU A 87 2.83 10.87 5.13
CA GLU A 87 3.47 9.89 6.04
C GLU A 87 3.39 10.31 7.52
N THR A 88 3.90 11.49 7.88
CA THR A 88 3.91 11.99 9.27
C THR A 88 2.50 12.15 9.87
N ARG A 89 1.52 12.53 9.06
CA ARG A 89 0.12 12.63 9.49
C ARG A 89 -0.49 11.25 9.66
N PHE A 90 -0.21 10.32 8.76
CA PHE A 90 -0.63 8.93 8.88
C PHE A 90 -0.05 8.29 10.15
N GLU A 91 1.25 8.43 10.38
CA GLU A 91 1.91 7.90 11.58
C GLU A 91 1.27 8.43 12.87
N LYS A 92 0.99 9.74 12.94
CA LYS A 92 0.29 10.32 14.09
C LYS A 92 -1.09 9.70 14.29
N LEU A 93 -1.91 9.64 13.23
CA LEU A 93 -3.26 9.06 13.30
C LEU A 93 -3.24 7.57 13.66
N SER A 94 -2.25 6.83 13.16
CA SER A 94 -2.09 5.40 13.43
C SER A 94 -1.86 5.11 14.91
N ARG A 95 -1.23 6.05 15.64
CA ARG A 95 -1.04 5.96 17.10
C ARG A 95 -2.21 6.51 17.88
N ASP A 96 -2.68 7.70 17.50
CA ASP A 96 -3.63 8.47 18.32
C ASP A 96 -5.08 7.98 18.14
N ASP A 97 -5.46 7.53 16.94
CA ASP A 97 -6.83 7.12 16.61
C ASP A 97 -6.86 5.98 15.55
N PRO A 98 -6.29 4.81 15.89
CA PRO A 98 -6.17 3.66 14.98
C PRO A 98 -7.53 3.14 14.49
N THR A 99 -8.52 3.11 15.38
CA THR A 99 -9.86 2.57 15.10
C THR A 99 -10.57 3.38 14.03
N SER A 100 -10.61 4.70 14.18
CA SER A 100 -11.22 5.61 13.20
C SER A 100 -10.59 5.48 11.82
N LEU A 101 -9.26 5.32 11.77
CA LEU A 101 -8.53 5.11 10.53
C LEU A 101 -8.95 3.80 9.85
N ILE A 102 -8.90 2.68 10.57
CA ILE A 102 -9.24 1.34 10.07
C ILE A 102 -10.68 1.31 9.56
N LEU A 103 -11.63 1.81 10.37
CA LEU A 103 -13.06 1.79 10.05
C LEU A 103 -13.37 2.54 8.76
N GLN A 104 -12.69 3.65 8.48
CA GLN A 104 -12.87 4.37 7.22
C GLN A 104 -12.39 3.56 6.01
N THR A 105 -11.33 2.75 6.14
CA THR A 105 -10.84 1.93 5.01
C THR A 105 -11.81 0.83 4.56
N THR A 106 -12.87 0.55 5.34
CA THR A 106 -13.86 -0.48 4.99
C THR A 106 -14.82 -0.04 3.87
N TRP A 107 -15.03 1.27 3.69
CA TRP A 107 -16.03 1.80 2.75
C TRP A 107 -15.55 2.96 1.87
N ARG A 108 -14.39 3.54 2.17
CA ARG A 108 -13.76 4.59 1.36
C ARG A 108 -12.27 4.33 1.15
N ILE A 109 -11.72 4.94 0.11
CA ILE A 109 -10.29 4.83 -0.23
C ILE A 109 -9.49 5.88 0.53
N LEU A 110 -8.42 5.44 1.18
CA LEU A 110 -7.39 6.30 1.74
C LEU A 110 -6.08 6.13 0.96
N ARG A 111 -5.32 7.22 0.84
CA ARG A 111 -3.97 7.22 0.29
C ARG A 111 -2.98 7.73 1.32
N THR A 112 -1.85 7.05 1.46
CA THR A 112 -0.65 7.60 2.08
C THR A 112 0.46 7.80 1.05
N TYR A 113 1.41 8.67 1.34
CA TYR A 113 2.53 8.98 0.47
C TYR A 113 3.74 9.50 1.27
N PRO A 114 4.97 9.33 0.75
CA PRO A 114 6.19 9.76 1.43
C PRO A 114 6.15 11.24 1.77
N GLY A 115 6.64 11.62 2.95
CA GLY A 115 6.69 13.01 3.38
C GLY A 115 7.64 13.86 2.53
N GLY A 116 7.39 15.17 2.43
CA GLY A 116 8.23 16.08 1.62
C GLY A 116 9.67 16.25 2.11
N LEU A 117 10.01 15.73 3.30
CA LEU A 117 11.39 15.70 3.81
C LEU A 117 12.26 14.66 3.09
N ARG A 118 11.65 13.68 2.40
CA ARG A 118 12.34 12.65 1.61
C ARG A 118 12.75 13.20 0.25
N GLN A 119 13.65 14.18 0.26
CA GLN A 119 14.15 14.85 -0.95
C GLN A 119 14.97 13.91 -1.84
N ASP A 120 15.52 12.85 -1.24
CA ASP A 120 16.23 11.75 -1.91
C ASP A 120 15.29 10.73 -2.58
N SER A 121 13.98 10.94 -2.51
CA SER A 121 12.96 9.99 -2.98
C SER A 121 12.95 8.64 -2.24
N SER A 122 13.53 8.55 -1.05
CA SER A 122 13.41 7.37 -0.18
C SER A 122 11.95 6.99 0.08
N ASN A 123 11.69 5.70 0.26
CA ASN A 123 10.35 5.18 0.51
C ASN A 123 10.05 4.99 2.01
N ALA A 124 8.78 5.17 2.35
CA ALA A 124 8.22 4.74 3.63
C ALA A 124 7.78 3.28 3.52
N ASN A 125 7.91 2.49 4.60
CA ASN A 125 7.48 1.08 4.58
C ASN A 125 5.95 0.97 4.36
N PRO A 126 5.47 0.43 3.22
CA PRO A 126 4.06 0.38 2.88
C PRO A 126 3.26 -0.59 3.76
N VAL A 127 3.91 -1.58 4.37
CA VAL A 127 3.28 -2.55 5.27
C VAL A 127 2.65 -1.84 6.46
N THR A 128 3.29 -0.78 6.95
CA THR A 128 2.76 0.05 8.04
C THR A 128 1.40 0.63 7.71
N ALA A 129 1.12 0.97 6.44
CA ALA A 129 -0.18 1.46 6.00
C ALA A 129 -1.17 0.31 5.75
N TRP A 130 -0.71 -0.79 5.17
CA TRP A 130 -1.54 -1.95 4.84
C TRP A 130 -2.12 -2.64 6.08
N ILE A 131 -1.38 -2.69 7.20
CA ILE A 131 -1.91 -3.26 8.45
C ILE A 131 -3.07 -2.44 9.03
N TYR A 132 -3.26 -1.18 8.63
CA TYR A 132 -4.43 -0.36 8.95
C TYR A 132 -5.52 -0.40 7.86
N GLY A 133 -5.33 -1.20 6.81
CA GLY A 133 -6.26 -1.34 5.70
C GLY A 133 -6.19 -0.24 4.64
N ILE A 134 -5.21 0.67 4.70
CA ILE A 134 -5.02 1.72 3.68
C ILE A 134 -4.70 1.05 2.35
N GLN A 135 -5.47 1.38 1.31
CA GLN A 135 -5.40 0.71 0.02
C GLN A 135 -4.31 1.30 -0.88
N MET A 136 -4.14 2.63 -0.87
CA MET A 136 -3.18 3.32 -1.73
C MET A 136 -1.95 3.78 -0.90
N ALA A 137 -1.02 2.87 -0.64
CA ALA A 137 0.29 3.24 -0.09
C ALA A 137 1.23 3.61 -1.25
N ALA A 138 1.33 4.90 -1.56
CA ALA A 138 2.14 5.37 -2.69
C ALA A 138 3.63 5.30 -2.34
N LEU A 139 4.43 4.88 -3.31
CA LEU A 139 5.89 4.79 -3.25
C LEU A 139 6.51 5.50 -4.46
N ASN A 140 7.78 5.86 -4.34
CA ASN A 140 8.63 6.40 -5.38
C ASN A 140 9.25 5.24 -6.17
N PHE A 141 8.57 4.77 -7.22
CA PHE A 141 9.01 3.61 -8.01
C PHE A 141 10.33 3.85 -8.77
N GLN A 142 10.73 5.10 -8.96
CA GLN A 142 12.03 5.45 -9.53
C GLN A 142 13.20 5.19 -8.58
N ASN A 143 12.95 5.01 -7.28
CA ASN A 143 13.96 4.73 -6.27
C ASN A 143 13.89 3.26 -5.84
N GLU A 144 14.88 2.48 -6.26
CA GLU A 144 14.97 1.04 -5.99
C GLU A 144 15.66 0.76 -4.65
N ASP A 145 15.02 1.19 -3.56
CA ASP A 145 15.49 0.97 -2.18
C ASP A 145 15.00 -0.37 -1.59
N ASP A 146 15.46 -0.68 -0.37
CA ASP A 146 15.12 -1.91 0.36
C ASP A 146 13.62 -2.09 0.65
N ILE A 147 12.80 -1.06 0.40
CA ILE A 147 11.35 -1.08 0.61
C ILE A 147 10.61 -1.58 -0.63
N MET A 148 11.10 -1.28 -1.83
CA MET A 148 10.44 -1.65 -3.09
C MET A 148 10.17 -3.16 -3.24
N PRO A 149 11.06 -4.08 -2.80
CA PRO A 149 10.77 -5.51 -2.80
C PRO A 149 9.49 -5.91 -2.05
N LEU A 150 9.09 -5.19 -1.00
CA LEU A 150 7.83 -5.43 -0.28
C LEU A 150 6.60 -5.12 -1.15
N CYS A 151 6.70 -4.05 -1.95
CA CYS A 151 5.68 -3.68 -2.93
C CYS A 151 5.56 -4.73 -4.03
N TYR A 152 6.68 -5.06 -4.68
CA TYR A 152 6.69 -6.06 -5.74
C TYR A 152 6.20 -7.42 -5.24
N GLY A 153 6.71 -7.89 -4.10
CA GLY A 153 6.30 -9.16 -3.50
C GLY A 153 4.80 -9.20 -3.19
N LYS A 154 4.24 -8.13 -2.62
CA LYS A 154 2.80 -8.06 -2.30
C LYS A 154 1.93 -8.12 -3.54
N PHE A 155 2.31 -7.40 -4.61
CA PHE A 155 1.49 -7.27 -5.81
C PHE A 155 1.76 -8.30 -6.90
N LEU A 156 2.74 -9.21 -6.72
CA LEU A 156 2.81 -10.46 -7.49
C LEU A 156 1.65 -11.40 -7.16
N ASP A 157 1.05 -11.27 -5.98
CA ASP A 157 -0.17 -11.98 -5.58
C ASP A 157 -1.34 -11.63 -6.52
N ASN A 158 -2.38 -12.46 -6.51
CA ASN A 158 -3.58 -12.30 -7.34
C ASN A 158 -3.26 -12.08 -8.83
N GLY A 159 -2.28 -12.83 -9.34
CA GLY A 159 -1.87 -12.83 -10.74
C GLY A 159 -1.25 -11.52 -11.21
N GLY A 160 -0.67 -10.71 -10.32
CA GLY A 160 0.01 -9.49 -10.75
C GLY A 160 -0.92 -8.34 -11.16
N CYS A 161 -2.22 -8.43 -10.87
CA CYS A 161 -3.20 -7.49 -11.43
C CYS A 161 -3.22 -6.10 -10.77
N GLY A 162 -2.39 -5.87 -9.75
CA GLY A 162 -2.33 -4.61 -9.00
C GLY A 162 -3.39 -4.45 -7.91
N TYR A 163 -4.29 -5.43 -7.73
CA TYR A 163 -5.30 -5.45 -6.67
C TYR A 163 -5.17 -6.73 -5.84
N VAL A 164 -5.08 -6.58 -4.52
CA VAL A 164 -5.04 -7.70 -3.57
C VAL A 164 -6.15 -7.51 -2.54
N LEU A 165 -6.99 -8.54 -2.36
CA LEU A 165 -8.10 -8.47 -1.42
C LEU A 165 -7.58 -8.33 0.02
N LYS A 166 -8.17 -7.39 0.79
CA LYS A 166 -7.84 -7.23 2.20
C LYS A 166 -8.26 -8.46 3.01
N PRO A 167 -7.56 -8.79 4.11
CA PRO A 167 -8.05 -9.77 5.07
C PRO A 167 -9.44 -9.44 5.60
N LYS A 168 -10.25 -10.46 5.93
CA LYS A 168 -11.64 -10.29 6.37
C LYS A 168 -11.78 -9.35 7.57
N TYR A 169 -10.83 -9.38 8.52
CA TYR A 169 -10.85 -8.51 9.69
C TYR A 169 -10.66 -7.01 9.35
N LEU A 170 -10.05 -6.67 8.21
CA LEU A 170 -9.95 -5.30 7.70
C LEU A 170 -11.09 -4.91 6.75
N ILE A 171 -11.89 -5.88 6.30
CA ILE A 171 -13.11 -5.63 5.50
C ILE A 171 -14.29 -5.42 6.45
N ASN A 172 -14.44 -6.30 7.44
CA ASN A 172 -15.53 -6.29 8.44
C ASN A 172 -15.06 -5.66 9.76
N ALA A 173 -14.27 -4.59 9.71
CA ALA A 173 -13.59 -4.07 10.91
C ALA A 173 -14.54 -3.63 12.03
N LEU A 174 -15.82 -3.33 11.74
CA LEU A 174 -16.86 -3.05 12.75
C LEU A 174 -17.23 -4.27 13.60
N GLU A 175 -16.98 -5.48 13.10
CA GLU A 175 -17.29 -6.77 13.75
C GLU A 175 -16.06 -7.34 14.46
N THR A 176 -14.94 -6.62 14.46
CA THR A 176 -13.67 -7.07 15.02
C THR A 176 -13.08 -6.05 15.98
N ASP A 177 -12.26 -6.50 16.93
CA ASP A 177 -11.47 -5.64 17.80
C ASP A 177 -10.00 -5.56 17.39
N TYR A 178 -9.74 -5.76 16.09
CA TYR A 178 -8.40 -5.73 15.53
C TYR A 178 -7.73 -4.36 15.76
N ASN A 179 -6.56 -4.39 16.37
CA ASN A 179 -5.68 -3.24 16.56
C ASN A 179 -4.26 -3.65 16.21
N PRO A 180 -3.61 -3.04 15.20
CA PRO A 180 -2.25 -3.40 14.81
C PRO A 180 -1.21 -3.20 15.93
N LEU A 181 -1.42 -2.24 16.84
CA LEU A 181 -0.48 -1.93 17.92
C LEU A 181 -0.64 -2.83 19.14
N ASN A 182 -1.82 -3.42 19.29
CA ASN A 182 -2.12 -4.38 20.34
C ASN A 182 -3.02 -5.44 19.74
N PRO A 183 -2.49 -6.30 18.86
CA PRO A 183 -3.26 -7.40 18.33
C PRO A 183 -3.55 -8.27 19.53
N LYS A 184 -4.78 -8.19 20.06
CA LYS A 184 -5.22 -9.13 21.08
C LYS A 184 -4.91 -10.49 20.50
N LEU A 185 -4.07 -11.23 21.22
CA LEU A 185 -3.52 -12.51 20.80
C LEU A 185 -4.69 -13.49 20.71
N ASN A 186 -5.45 -13.42 19.62
CA ASN A 186 -6.43 -14.43 19.32
C ASN A 186 -5.61 -15.60 18.78
N LEU A 187 -5.32 -16.54 19.69
CA LEU A 187 -4.48 -17.71 19.46
C LEU A 187 -4.96 -18.55 18.26
N ASP A 188 -6.20 -18.37 17.81
CA ASP A 188 -6.76 -19.12 16.68
C ASP A 188 -6.04 -18.81 15.36
N TRP A 189 -5.50 -17.59 15.20
CA TRP A 189 -4.79 -17.18 13.96
C TRP A 189 -3.27 -17.10 14.09
N ALA A 190 -2.72 -17.16 15.31
CA ALA A 190 -1.27 -17.18 15.52
C ALA A 190 -0.65 -18.43 14.89
N LYS A 191 0.49 -18.26 14.20
CA LYS A 191 1.23 -19.34 13.55
C LYS A 191 2.72 -19.16 13.79
N VAL A 192 3.41 -20.26 14.05
CA VAL A 192 4.88 -20.28 14.09
C VAL A 192 5.39 -20.63 12.69
N LEU A 193 6.21 -19.75 12.12
CA LEU A 193 6.94 -20.02 10.89
C LEU A 193 8.35 -20.49 11.24
N THR A 194 8.70 -21.69 10.80
CA THR A 194 10.04 -22.24 10.95
C THR A 194 10.70 -22.36 9.59
N LEU A 195 11.85 -21.70 9.43
CA LEU A 195 12.62 -21.70 8.19
C LEU A 195 13.98 -22.35 8.44
N THR A 196 14.42 -23.18 7.50
CA THR A 196 15.80 -23.69 7.48
C THR A 196 16.49 -23.20 6.23
N ILE A 197 17.52 -22.37 6.41
CA ILE A 197 18.39 -21.93 5.33
C ILE A 197 19.45 -23.00 5.13
N ILE A 198 19.27 -23.81 4.10
CA ILE A 198 20.12 -24.97 3.81
C ILE A 198 21.40 -24.50 3.11
N SER A 199 21.26 -23.90 1.93
CA SER A 199 22.38 -23.55 1.05
C SER A 199 21.92 -22.55 -0.02
N ALA A 200 22.87 -21.98 -0.76
CA ALA A 200 22.62 -21.25 -2.01
C ALA A 200 23.51 -21.82 -3.12
N GLN A 201 23.22 -21.46 -4.37
CA GLN A 201 23.97 -21.90 -5.53
C GLN A 201 24.24 -20.71 -6.45
N PHE A 202 25.46 -20.65 -7.00
CA PHE A 202 25.87 -19.68 -8.02
C PHE A 202 25.62 -18.22 -7.63
N LEU A 203 25.96 -17.84 -6.39
CA LEU A 203 25.87 -16.45 -5.96
C LEU A 203 26.83 -15.58 -6.76
N SER A 204 26.28 -14.48 -7.29
CA SER A 204 26.99 -13.49 -8.06
C SER A 204 28.10 -12.84 -7.24
N ARG A 205 29.21 -12.52 -7.90
CA ARG A 205 30.29 -11.73 -7.30
C ARG A 205 29.90 -10.26 -7.23
N SER A 206 30.53 -9.52 -6.33
CA SER A 206 30.50 -8.06 -6.37
C SER A 206 31.11 -7.59 -7.69
N MET A 207 30.51 -6.58 -8.33
CA MET A 207 31.10 -5.98 -9.55
C MET A 207 32.36 -5.16 -9.26
N ALA A 208 32.65 -4.85 -7.99
CA ALA A 208 33.76 -4.00 -7.60
C ALA A 208 35.13 -4.71 -7.66
N ASP A 209 35.16 -6.04 -7.49
CA ASP A 209 36.40 -6.82 -7.53
C ASP A 209 36.16 -8.19 -8.17
N ILE A 210 36.78 -8.40 -9.34
CA ILE A 210 36.61 -9.61 -10.15
C ILE A 210 37.35 -10.81 -9.54
N PHE A 211 38.39 -10.55 -8.73
CA PHE A 211 39.19 -11.58 -8.06
C PHE A 211 38.63 -11.97 -6.69
N ASP A 212 37.73 -11.16 -6.15
CA ASP A 212 37.10 -11.41 -4.85
C ASP A 212 36.13 -12.60 -4.90
N ILE A 213 36.20 -13.44 -3.86
CA ILE A 213 35.29 -14.56 -3.67
C ILE A 213 34.27 -14.14 -2.62
N PRO A 214 32.96 -14.15 -2.92
CA PRO A 214 31.96 -13.68 -1.97
C PRO A 214 32.01 -14.43 -0.64
N ASP A 215 31.77 -13.67 0.43
CA ASP A 215 31.51 -14.13 1.79
C ASP A 215 30.00 -14.04 2.10
N PRO A 216 29.15 -14.93 1.56
CA PRO A 216 27.71 -14.74 1.64
C PRO A 216 27.14 -15.01 3.04
N TYR A 217 26.03 -14.32 3.32
CA TYR A 217 25.09 -14.64 4.38
C TYR A 217 23.67 -14.40 3.86
N VAL A 218 22.68 -14.95 4.56
CA VAL A 218 21.26 -14.74 4.25
C VAL A 218 20.62 -13.95 5.37
N MET A 219 19.88 -12.89 5.00
CA MET A 219 19.04 -12.12 5.91
C MET A 219 17.57 -12.48 5.67
N ILE A 220 16.85 -12.77 6.75
CA ILE A 220 15.42 -13.08 6.73
C ILE A 220 14.72 -11.94 7.47
N SER A 221 13.71 -11.34 6.85
CA SER A 221 12.91 -10.30 7.51
C SER A 221 11.42 -10.61 7.40
N VAL A 222 10.73 -10.56 8.54
CA VAL A 222 9.28 -10.68 8.65
C VAL A 222 8.70 -9.28 8.79
N HIS A 223 7.73 -8.95 7.94
CA HIS A 223 7.07 -7.65 7.90
C HIS A 223 5.57 -7.82 8.11
N GLY A 224 5.01 -7.10 9.07
CA GLY A 224 3.61 -7.21 9.44
C GLY A 224 3.26 -6.22 10.54
N ALA A 225 2.40 -6.65 11.47
CA ALA A 225 2.15 -5.89 12.69
C ALA A 225 3.47 -5.75 13.49
N PRO A 226 3.64 -4.69 14.32
CA PRO A 226 4.86 -4.49 15.10
C PRO A 226 5.29 -5.69 15.94
N CYS A 227 4.37 -6.51 16.43
CA CYS A 227 4.70 -7.72 17.19
C CYS A 227 5.33 -8.84 16.35
N ASP A 228 5.03 -8.88 15.05
CA ASP A 228 5.50 -9.94 14.14
C ASP A 228 6.84 -9.56 13.48
N GLN A 229 7.20 -8.27 13.53
CA GLN A 229 8.38 -7.74 12.86
C GLN A 229 9.66 -8.31 13.47
N LYS A 230 10.45 -9.00 12.64
CA LYS A 230 11.69 -9.64 13.09
C LYS A 230 12.68 -9.75 11.94
N ILE A 231 13.97 -9.54 12.24
CA ILE A 231 15.08 -9.73 11.30
C ILE A 231 16.05 -10.73 11.92
N GLU A 232 16.42 -11.75 11.15
CA GLU A 232 17.42 -12.75 11.51
C GLU A 232 18.46 -12.85 10.39
N LYS A 233 19.66 -13.30 10.75
CA LYS A 233 20.76 -13.49 9.80
C LYS A 233 21.44 -14.83 10.06
N THR A 234 21.86 -15.50 9.00
CA THR A 234 22.77 -16.64 9.11
C THR A 234 24.18 -16.17 9.46
N LYS A 235 25.06 -17.11 9.82
CA LYS A 235 26.50 -16.83 9.80
C LYS A 235 26.97 -16.52 8.37
N VAL A 236 28.12 -15.87 8.29
CA VAL A 236 28.84 -15.68 7.03
C VAL A 236 29.58 -16.96 6.67
N ILE A 237 29.54 -17.38 5.40
CA ILE A 237 30.41 -18.43 4.87
C ILE A 237 31.53 -17.75 4.12
N GLU A 238 32.77 -17.93 4.57
CA GLU A 238 33.92 -17.30 3.94
C GLU A 238 34.27 -17.95 2.60
N ASN A 239 34.62 -17.13 1.61
CA ASN A 239 35.17 -17.45 0.31
C ASN A 239 34.39 -18.55 -0.42
N ASN A 240 33.06 -18.51 -0.40
CA ASN A 240 32.22 -19.47 -1.11
C ASN A 240 30.94 -18.86 -1.69
N GLY A 241 31.04 -18.32 -2.91
CA GLY A 241 29.88 -17.93 -3.71
C GLY A 241 29.26 -19.06 -4.55
N LEU A 242 29.96 -20.19 -4.75
CA LEU A 242 29.49 -21.23 -5.69
C LEU A 242 28.38 -22.11 -5.08
N ASN A 243 28.58 -22.57 -3.85
CA ASN A 243 27.69 -23.51 -3.16
C ASN A 243 27.78 -23.42 -1.62
N PRO A 244 27.59 -22.24 -1.01
CA PRO A 244 27.62 -22.11 0.45
C PRO A 244 26.52 -22.94 1.11
N ILE A 245 26.84 -23.53 2.27
CA ILE A 245 25.93 -24.35 3.08
C ILE A 245 25.88 -23.77 4.50
N TRP A 246 24.68 -23.38 4.95
CA TRP A 246 24.43 -22.87 6.30
C TRP A 246 23.83 -23.93 7.22
N ASN A 247 22.77 -24.61 6.75
CA ASN A 247 21.94 -25.51 7.56
C ASN A 247 21.46 -24.89 8.88
N GLU A 248 21.08 -23.60 8.83
CA GLU A 248 20.64 -22.84 10.00
C GLU A 248 19.11 -22.76 10.07
N LYS A 249 18.56 -22.94 11.26
CA LYS A 249 17.10 -22.98 11.51
C LYS A 249 16.66 -21.77 12.33
N PHE A 250 15.65 -21.08 11.84
CA PHE A 250 15.04 -19.91 12.46
C PHE A 250 13.57 -20.17 12.78
N SER A 251 13.07 -19.57 13.85
CA SER A 251 11.65 -19.60 14.20
C SER A 251 11.14 -18.18 14.45
N PHE A 252 9.96 -17.91 13.90
CA PHE A 252 9.23 -16.66 13.98
C PHE A 252 7.85 -16.98 14.56
N HIS A 253 7.45 -16.23 15.58
CA HIS A 253 6.29 -16.49 16.41
C HIS A 253 5.22 -15.44 16.19
#